data_AF-H7C4Y3-F1
#
_entry.id   AF-H7C4Y3-F1
#
_cell.length_a   1.000
_cell.length_b   1.000
_cell.length_c   1.000
_cell.angle_alpha   90.00
_cell.angle_beta   90.00
_cell.angle_gamma   90.00
#
_symmetry.space_group_name_H-M   'P 1'
#
loop_
_entity.id
_entity.type
_entity.pdbx_description
1 polymer ?
#
loop_
_entity_poly.entity_id
_entity_poly.type
_entity_poly.pdbx_seq_one_letter_code
_entity_poly.pdbx_strand_id
1 'polypeptide(L)'
;MAVPGSFPLLVEGSWGPDPPKNLNTKLQMYFQSPKRSGGGECEVRQDPRSPSRFLVFFYPEDVRQKVLERKNHELVWQGKGTFKLTVQLPATPDEIDHVFEEELLTKESKTKEDVKEPDTIRFVDDCTKHHSIKQLQLSPRLLEVTNTIRVENLPPGADDYSLKLFFENPYNGGGRVANVEYFPE
;
A
#
# COMPACT_ATOMS: atom_id res chain seq x y z
N MET A 1 -1.61 -13.29 -1.21
CA MET A 1 -0.27 -13.64 -0.64
C MET A 1 0.35 -12.42 0.04
N ALA A 2 0.26 -12.36 1.38
CA ALA A 2 0.72 -11.26 2.24
C ALA A 2 2.17 -10.78 2.01
N VAL A 3 2.36 -9.46 1.96
CA VAL A 3 3.65 -8.77 1.81
C VAL A 3 4.59 -9.15 2.98
N PRO A 4 5.73 -9.82 2.73
CA PRO A 4 6.60 -10.26 3.81
C PRO A 4 7.35 -9.06 4.41
N GLY A 5 7.05 -8.73 5.67
CA GLY A 5 7.86 -7.83 6.48
C GLY A 5 7.10 -6.94 7.47
N SER A 6 5.82 -6.67 7.25
CA SER A 6 5.01 -5.85 8.17
C SER A 6 4.29 -6.70 9.20
N PHE A 7 4.27 -6.20 10.43
CA PHE A 7 3.51 -6.80 11.52
C PHE A 7 2.31 -5.90 11.84
N PRO A 8 1.09 -6.28 11.41
CA PRO A 8 -0.09 -5.44 11.58
C PRO A 8 -0.65 -5.50 13.00
N LEU A 9 -1.20 -4.37 13.43
CA LEU A 9 -2.04 -4.24 14.63
C LEU A 9 -3.36 -3.58 14.27
N LEU A 10 -4.45 -4.15 14.76
CA LEU A 10 -5.76 -3.53 14.69
C LEU A 10 -5.85 -2.45 15.78
N VAL A 11 -6.29 -1.26 15.37
CA VAL A 11 -6.47 -0.09 16.22
C VAL A 11 -7.90 0.40 16.12
N GLU A 12 -8.57 0.37 17.26
CA GLU A 12 -9.88 0.98 17.48
C GLU A 12 -9.76 2.14 18.44
N GLY A 13 -10.73 3.03 18.46
CA GLY A 13 -10.71 4.14 19.40
C GLY A 13 -12.06 4.80 19.62
N SER A 14 -12.11 5.64 20.65
CA SER A 14 -13.33 6.31 21.11
C SER A 14 -13.76 7.50 20.23
N TRP A 15 -13.51 7.46 18.92
CA TRP A 15 -13.90 8.49 17.95
C TRP A 15 -15.30 8.29 17.36
N GLY A 16 -15.95 7.15 17.61
CA GLY A 16 -17.28 6.84 17.09
C GLY A 16 -17.27 6.22 15.69
N PRO A 17 -18.43 6.10 15.03
CA PRO A 17 -18.56 5.44 13.74
C PRO A 17 -17.95 6.23 12.58
N ASP A 18 -17.84 7.56 12.72
CA ASP A 18 -17.24 8.45 11.72
C ASP A 18 -15.97 9.10 12.28
N PRO A 19 -14.78 8.59 11.94
CA PRO A 19 -13.54 9.12 12.47
C PRO A 19 -13.26 10.54 11.96
N PRO A 20 -12.62 11.40 12.77
CA PRO A 20 -12.11 12.68 12.33
C PRO A 20 -11.28 12.63 11.03
N LYS A 21 -11.55 13.54 10.09
CA LYS A 21 -10.66 13.79 8.95
C LYS A 21 -9.22 14.03 9.44
N ASN A 22 -8.25 13.32 8.86
CA ASN A 22 -6.82 13.25 9.24
C ASN A 22 -6.46 12.39 10.46
N LEU A 23 -7.37 11.53 10.94
CA LEU A 23 -7.07 10.59 12.03
C LEU A 23 -5.89 9.67 11.70
N ASN A 24 -5.80 9.20 10.45
CA ASN A 24 -4.70 8.36 9.97
C ASN A 24 -3.32 9.00 10.27
N THR A 25 -3.10 10.24 9.85
CA THR A 25 -1.84 10.97 10.12
C THR A 25 -1.58 11.15 11.62
N LYS A 26 -2.64 11.37 12.41
CA LYS A 26 -2.52 11.51 13.88
C LYS A 26 -2.13 10.19 14.55
N LEU A 27 -2.72 9.08 14.12
CA LEU A 27 -2.36 7.73 14.56
C LEU A 27 -0.93 7.42 14.16
N GLN A 28 -0.54 7.70 12.92
CA GLN A 28 0.82 7.46 12.44
C GLN A 28 1.85 8.21 13.30
N MET A 29 1.67 9.52 13.52
CA MET A 29 2.57 10.28 14.40
C MET A 29 2.60 9.77 15.84
N TYR A 30 1.47 9.26 16.36
CA TYR A 30 1.42 8.68 17.70
C TYR A 30 2.22 7.39 17.77
N PHE A 31 2.00 6.48 16.83
CA PHE A 31 2.66 5.18 16.78
C PHE A 31 4.13 5.26 16.41
N GLN A 32 4.53 6.27 15.62
CA GLN A 32 5.94 6.59 15.33
C GLN A 32 6.71 7.15 16.53
N SER A 33 6.03 7.53 17.62
CA SER A 33 6.69 8.10 18.79
C SER A 33 7.06 7.01 19.81
N PRO A 34 8.35 6.66 19.97
CA PRO A 34 8.75 5.58 20.89
C PRO A 34 8.38 5.89 22.34
N LYS A 35 8.43 7.17 22.72
CA LYS A 35 8.06 7.61 24.08
C LYS A 35 6.57 7.45 24.36
N ARG A 36 5.70 7.67 23.35
CA ARG A 36 4.24 7.73 23.54
C ARG A 36 3.55 6.39 23.33
N SER A 37 3.91 5.65 22.29
CA SER A 37 3.30 4.36 21.95
C SER A 37 4.20 3.18 22.26
N GLY A 38 5.52 3.39 22.38
CA GLY A 38 6.51 2.30 22.36
C GLY A 38 6.86 1.83 20.94
N GLY A 39 6.29 2.47 19.93
CA GLY A 39 6.43 2.11 18.52
C GLY A 39 7.64 2.74 17.84
N GLY A 40 7.59 2.76 16.51
CA GLY A 40 8.67 3.14 15.62
C GLY A 40 8.13 3.35 14.21
N GLU A 41 8.95 3.13 13.19
CA GLU A 41 8.50 3.29 11.81
C GLU A 41 7.25 2.45 11.53
N CYS A 42 6.20 3.12 11.04
CA CYS A 42 4.93 2.50 10.79
C CYS A 42 4.12 3.23 9.72
N GLU A 43 3.23 2.46 9.10
CA GLU A 43 2.20 2.92 8.18
C GLU A 43 0.82 2.66 8.79
N VAL A 44 -0.13 3.58 8.57
CA VAL A 44 -1.52 3.43 9.03
C VAL A 44 -2.42 3.36 7.82
N ARG A 45 -3.31 2.38 7.79
CA ARG A 45 -4.39 2.27 6.79
C ARG A 45 -5.72 2.18 7.51
N GLN A 46 -6.77 2.63 6.84
CA GLN A 46 -8.13 2.45 7.34
C GLN A 46 -8.60 1.05 6.92
N ASP A 47 -9.33 0.37 7.80
CA ASP A 47 -9.89 -0.94 7.48
C ASP A 47 -11.05 -0.77 6.47
N PRO A 48 -11.03 -1.43 5.30
CA PRO A 48 -12.12 -1.37 4.33
C PRO A 48 -13.42 -1.97 4.89
N ARG A 49 -13.33 -2.89 5.85
CA ARG A 49 -14.51 -3.50 6.51
C ARG A 49 -15.20 -2.55 7.47
N SER A 50 -14.48 -1.55 8.01
CA SER A 50 -15.06 -0.63 8.97
C SER A 50 -14.34 0.71 9.01
N PRO A 51 -15.04 1.83 8.79
CA PRO A 51 -14.41 3.14 8.81
C PRO A 51 -13.91 3.55 10.19
N SER A 52 -14.39 2.93 11.26
CA SER A 52 -13.93 3.21 12.63
C SER A 52 -12.68 2.41 13.02
N ARG A 53 -12.21 1.48 12.19
CA ARG A 53 -11.05 0.62 12.43
C ARG A 53 -9.87 1.01 11.57
N PHE A 54 -8.68 0.88 12.14
CA PHE A 54 -7.43 1.18 11.45
C PHE A 54 -6.44 0.03 11.64
N LEU A 55 -5.64 -0.22 10.61
CA LEU A 55 -4.53 -1.16 10.65
C LEU A 55 -3.23 -0.38 10.70
N VAL A 56 -2.36 -0.72 11.64
CA VAL A 56 -1.03 -0.11 11.78
C VAL A 56 0.02 -1.18 11.52
N PHE A 57 0.84 -0.96 10.50
CA PHE A 57 1.87 -1.87 10.04
C PHE A 57 3.21 -1.42 10.60
N PHE A 58 3.81 -2.23 11.45
CA PHE A 58 5.11 -1.94 12.08
C PHE A 58 6.23 -2.77 11.47
N TYR A 59 7.42 -2.16 11.49
CA TYR A 59 8.68 -2.79 11.12
C TYR A 59 9.74 -2.42 12.17
N PRO A 60 10.42 -3.37 12.84
CA PRO A 60 10.23 -4.84 12.88
C PRO A 60 9.19 -5.33 13.93
N GLU A 61 8.99 -6.65 14.04
CA GLU A 61 8.03 -7.29 14.98
C GLU A 61 8.19 -6.84 16.44
N ASP A 62 9.44 -6.66 16.90
CA ASP A 62 9.72 -6.22 18.27
C ASP A 62 9.08 -4.88 18.60
N VAL A 63 8.96 -3.99 17.58
CA VAL A 63 8.29 -2.70 17.72
C VAL A 63 6.79 -2.90 17.86
N ARG A 64 6.20 -3.78 17.05
CA ARG A 64 4.79 -4.17 17.16
C ARG A 64 4.48 -4.70 18.56
N GLN A 65 5.33 -5.58 19.07
CA GLN A 65 5.14 -6.24 20.35
C GLN A 65 5.17 -5.23 21.52
N LYS A 66 6.11 -4.28 21.50
CA LYS A 66 6.18 -3.19 22.51
C LYS A 66 4.92 -2.34 22.54
N VAL A 67 4.33 -2.04 21.39
CA VAL A 67 3.07 -1.29 21.30
C VAL A 67 1.92 -2.13 21.86
N LEU A 68 1.86 -3.42 21.54
CA LEU A 68 0.81 -4.32 22.02
C LEU A 68 0.85 -4.54 23.54
N GLU A 69 2.04 -4.65 24.13
CA GLU A 69 2.23 -4.82 25.58
C GLU A 69 1.83 -3.59 26.39
N ARG A 70 1.72 -2.43 25.74
CA ARG A 70 1.36 -1.17 26.38
C ARG A 70 -0.15 -1.12 26.63
N LYS A 71 -0.53 -1.11 27.91
CA LYS A 71 -1.93 -1.18 28.36
C LYS A 71 -2.78 0.06 28.08
N ASN A 72 -2.15 1.24 28.01
CA ASN A 72 -2.86 2.51 27.84
C ASN A 72 -2.29 3.26 26.63
N HIS A 73 -3.12 3.39 25.61
CA HIS A 73 -2.86 4.21 24.43
C HIS A 73 -3.83 5.39 24.42
N GLU A 74 -3.28 6.60 24.54
CA GLU A 74 -4.08 7.83 24.55
C GLU A 74 -3.59 8.80 23.48
N LEU A 75 -4.46 9.04 22.51
CA LEU A 75 -4.23 9.97 21.42
C LEU A 75 -4.78 11.34 21.80
N VAL A 76 -3.92 12.19 22.31
CA VAL A 76 -4.23 13.62 22.50
C VAL A 76 -4.22 14.33 21.15
N TRP A 77 -5.35 14.94 20.79
CA TRP A 77 -5.53 15.73 19.59
C TRP A 77 -5.97 17.16 19.94
N GLN A 78 -5.07 18.12 19.75
CA GLN A 78 -5.33 19.55 19.93
C GLN A 78 -6.60 19.98 19.15
N GLY A 79 -7.59 20.49 19.88
CA GLY A 79 -8.88 20.94 19.33
C GLY A 79 -9.95 19.87 19.16
N LYS A 80 -9.64 18.58 19.33
CA LYS A 80 -10.63 17.48 19.26
C LYS A 80 -10.77 16.66 20.54
N GLY A 81 -9.84 16.81 21.47
CA GLY A 81 -9.83 16.09 22.75
C GLY A 81 -8.88 14.91 22.75
N THR A 82 -9.10 13.99 23.69
CA THR A 82 -8.28 12.80 23.88
C THR A 82 -9.10 11.57 23.51
N PHE A 83 -8.55 10.74 22.62
CA PHE A 83 -9.15 9.47 22.22
C PHE A 83 -8.39 8.32 22.89
N LYS A 84 -9.14 7.39 23.50
CA LYS A 84 -8.57 6.15 24.01
C LYS A 84 -8.45 5.16 22.86
N LEU A 85 -7.26 4.62 22.65
CA LEU A 85 -7.00 3.62 21.62
C LEU A 85 -6.99 2.23 22.25
N THR A 86 -7.57 1.27 21.54
CA THR A 86 -7.49 -0.16 21.82
C THR A 86 -6.67 -0.78 20.71
N VAL A 87 -5.61 -1.48 21.07
CA VAL A 87 -4.68 -2.11 20.13
C VAL A 87 -4.73 -3.61 20.34
N GLN A 88 -4.96 -4.36 19.26
CA GLN A 88 -5.10 -5.83 19.31
C GLN A 88 -4.46 -6.49 18.09
N LEU A 89 -4.15 -7.78 18.23
CA LEU A 89 -3.76 -8.59 17.08
C LEU A 89 -4.99 -8.82 16.18
N PRO A 90 -4.83 -8.80 14.84
CA PRO A 90 -5.89 -9.23 13.93
C PRO A 90 -6.24 -10.71 14.20
N ALA A 91 -7.54 -11.05 14.18
CA ALA A 91 -8.06 -12.28 14.77
C ALA A 91 -7.64 -13.57 14.05
N THR A 92 -7.25 -13.54 12.77
CA THR A 92 -6.65 -14.68 12.06
C THR A 92 -5.68 -14.20 10.96
N PRO A 93 -4.61 -14.96 10.66
CA PRO A 93 -3.75 -14.72 9.49
C PRO A 93 -4.50 -14.84 8.15
N ASP A 94 -5.51 -15.71 8.07
CA ASP A 94 -6.34 -15.93 6.87
C ASP A 94 -7.31 -14.77 6.55
N GLU A 95 -7.67 -13.95 7.55
CA GLU A 95 -8.48 -12.75 7.31
C GLU A 95 -7.68 -11.60 6.70
N ILE A 96 -6.35 -11.69 6.66
CA ILE A 96 -5.50 -10.68 6.01
C ILE A 96 -5.31 -11.03 4.53
N ASP A 97 -5.26 -12.32 4.17
CA ASP A 97 -5.19 -12.74 2.76
C ASP A 97 -6.51 -12.45 2.01
N HIS A 98 -7.66 -12.47 2.70
CA HIS A 98 -8.96 -12.06 2.14
C HIS A 98 -9.31 -10.56 2.30
N VAL A 99 -8.46 -9.74 2.93
CA VAL A 99 -8.59 -8.27 2.91
C VAL A 99 -7.63 -7.64 1.90
N PHE A 100 -6.53 -8.32 1.57
CA PHE A 100 -5.49 -7.78 0.68
C PHE A 100 -5.59 -8.22 -0.79
N GLU A 101 -6.29 -9.31 -1.12
CA GLU A 101 -6.45 -9.71 -2.54
C GLU A 101 -7.46 -8.82 -3.30
N GLU A 102 -8.42 -8.16 -2.63
CA GLU A 102 -9.39 -7.29 -3.31
C GLU A 102 -8.95 -5.81 -3.37
N GLU A 103 -7.97 -5.38 -2.55
CA GLU A 103 -7.51 -3.98 -2.50
C GLU A 103 -6.18 -3.73 -3.23
N LEU A 104 -5.65 -4.71 -3.98
CA LEU A 104 -4.58 -4.49 -4.96
C LEU A 104 -5.12 -4.12 -6.37
N LEU A 105 -6.44 -4.02 -6.52
CA LEU A 105 -7.08 -3.58 -7.77
C LEU A 105 -7.65 -2.16 -7.72
N THR A 106 -7.52 -1.41 -6.62
CA THR A 106 -8.00 -0.02 -6.67
C THR A 106 -7.34 0.89 -5.65
N LYS A 107 -6.78 1.99 -6.17
CA LYS A 107 -6.42 3.25 -5.48
C LYS A 107 -4.98 3.39 -4.96
N GLU A 108 -4.00 3.38 -5.87
CA GLU A 108 -2.99 4.45 -5.80
C GLU A 108 -3.58 5.70 -6.47
N SER A 109 -3.83 6.75 -5.68
CA SER A 109 -3.63 8.17 -6.00
C SER A 109 -4.57 9.06 -5.18
N LYS A 110 -3.96 9.91 -4.35
CA LYS A 110 -4.59 11.14 -3.86
C LYS A 110 -3.98 12.32 -4.60
N THR A 111 -4.47 12.55 -5.81
CA THR A 111 -4.55 13.91 -6.36
C THR A 111 -6.04 14.22 -6.48
N LYS A 112 -6.44 15.36 -5.93
CA LYS A 112 -7.80 15.87 -6.04
C LYS A 112 -8.09 16.16 -7.51
N GLU A 113 -8.76 15.24 -8.19
CA GLU A 113 -9.71 15.47 -9.27
C GLU A 113 -10.37 14.12 -9.57
N ASP A 114 -11.66 14.16 -9.85
CA ASP A 114 -12.51 13.01 -10.19
C ASP A 114 -12.00 12.36 -11.48
N VAL A 115 -10.96 11.52 -11.39
CA VAL A 115 -10.50 10.70 -12.49
C VAL A 115 -10.97 9.28 -12.21
N LYS A 116 -12.11 8.95 -12.82
CA LYS A 116 -12.49 7.56 -13.07
C LYS A 116 -11.28 6.86 -13.68
N GLU A 117 -10.92 5.71 -13.11
CA GLU A 117 -10.04 4.75 -13.74
C GLU A 117 -10.36 4.70 -15.25
N PRO A 118 -9.37 4.94 -16.13
CA PRO A 118 -9.65 5.01 -17.55
C PRO A 118 -10.16 3.64 -17.96
N ASP A 119 -11.41 3.60 -18.40
CA ASP A 119 -11.99 2.42 -19.01
C ASP A 119 -11.12 2.07 -20.22
N THR A 120 -10.21 1.11 -20.04
CA THR A 120 -9.16 0.77 -21.01
C THR A 120 -9.78 0.23 -22.29
N ILE A 121 -10.94 -0.42 -22.17
CA ILE A 121 -11.76 -0.89 -23.29
C ILE A 121 -12.25 0.32 -24.08
N ARG A 122 -12.82 1.31 -23.39
CA ARG A 122 -13.28 2.56 -24.02
C ARG A 122 -12.15 3.38 -24.63
N PHE A 123 -10.96 3.39 -24.01
CA PHE A 123 -9.79 4.04 -24.57
C PHE A 123 -9.34 3.40 -25.88
N VAL A 124 -9.28 2.06 -25.95
CA VAL A 124 -8.96 1.34 -27.19
C VAL A 124 -9.97 1.70 -28.28
N ASP A 125 -11.27 1.67 -27.95
CA ASP A 125 -12.34 2.06 -28.88
C ASP A 125 -12.19 3.50 -29.37
N ASP A 126 -11.89 4.44 -28.48
CA ASP A 126 -11.72 5.85 -28.84
C ASP A 126 -10.44 6.08 -29.66
N CYS A 127 -9.36 5.35 -29.39
CA CYS A 127 -8.14 5.38 -30.20
C CYS A 127 -8.38 4.93 -31.63
N THR A 128 -9.19 3.89 -31.88
CA THR A 128 -9.47 3.44 -33.26
C THR A 128 -10.19 4.49 -34.12
N LYS A 129 -10.88 5.44 -33.47
CA LYS A 129 -11.57 6.53 -34.14
C LYS A 129 -10.64 7.68 -34.54
N HIS A 130 -9.44 7.76 -33.96
CA HIS A 130 -8.52 8.87 -34.18
C HIS A 130 -7.88 8.83 -35.58
N HIS A 131 -7.84 9.99 -36.25
CA HIS A 131 -7.37 10.09 -37.63
C HIS A 131 -5.91 9.64 -37.82
N SER A 132 -5.02 9.95 -36.87
CA SER A 132 -3.61 9.58 -36.95
C SER A 132 -3.39 8.07 -36.86
N ILE A 133 -4.26 7.35 -36.12
CA ILE A 133 -4.20 5.88 -35.99
C ILE A 133 -4.50 5.22 -37.34
N LYS A 134 -5.47 5.76 -38.10
CA LYS A 134 -5.79 5.29 -39.45
C LYS A 134 -4.69 5.59 -40.45
N GLN A 135 -4.08 6.77 -40.37
CA GLN A 135 -2.97 7.17 -41.27
C GLN A 135 -1.72 6.34 -41.05
N LEU A 136 -1.40 6.02 -39.78
CA LEU A 136 -0.23 5.24 -39.40
C LEU A 136 -0.47 3.72 -39.38
N GLN A 137 -1.69 3.28 -39.74
CA GLN A 137 -2.11 1.87 -39.70
C GLN A 137 -1.85 1.20 -38.35
N LEU A 138 -2.06 1.93 -37.25
CA LEU A 138 -1.86 1.42 -35.91
C LEU A 138 -3.11 0.69 -35.43
N SER A 139 -2.91 -0.41 -34.70
CA SER A 139 -3.98 -1.20 -34.10
C SER A 139 -3.83 -1.21 -32.57
N PRO A 140 -4.54 -0.33 -31.84
CA PRO A 140 -4.54 -0.38 -30.39
C PRO A 140 -5.16 -1.70 -29.95
N ARG A 141 -4.53 -2.35 -28.98
CA ARG A 141 -5.01 -3.57 -28.34
C ARG A 141 -4.71 -3.50 -26.86
N LEU A 142 -5.56 -4.12 -26.06
CA LEU A 142 -5.24 -4.33 -24.65
C LEU A 142 -4.00 -5.21 -24.58
N LEU A 143 -3.03 -4.77 -23.78
CA LEU A 143 -1.89 -5.60 -23.47
C LEU A 143 -2.37 -6.70 -22.52
N GLU A 144 -1.97 -7.94 -22.79
CA GLU A 144 -2.19 -9.03 -21.84
C GLU A 144 -1.45 -8.70 -20.54
N VAL A 145 -1.97 -9.19 -19.42
CA VAL A 145 -1.23 -9.14 -18.16
C VAL A 145 0.05 -9.95 -18.37
N THR A 146 1.19 -9.28 -18.29
CA THR A 146 2.49 -9.91 -18.46
C THR A 146 3.18 -10.03 -17.10
N ASN A 147 3.81 -11.18 -16.87
CA ASN A 147 4.61 -11.44 -15.67
C ASN A 147 6.09 -11.07 -15.89
N THR A 148 6.39 -10.31 -16.94
CA THR A 148 7.74 -9.98 -17.39
C THR A 148 7.81 -8.51 -17.76
N ILE A 149 8.88 -7.85 -17.34
CA ILE A 149 9.15 -6.45 -17.69
C ILE A 149 10.51 -6.36 -18.39
N ARG A 150 10.64 -5.36 -19.27
CA ARG A 150 11.93 -5.02 -19.88
C ARG A 150 12.49 -3.79 -19.18
N VAL A 151 13.74 -3.89 -18.74
CA VAL A 151 14.46 -2.81 -18.07
C VAL A 151 15.58 -2.35 -18.99
N GLU A 152 15.60 -1.06 -19.31
CA GLU A 152 16.59 -0.43 -20.18
C GLU A 152 17.38 0.62 -19.40
N ASN A 153 18.54 1.04 -19.93
CA ASN A 153 19.39 2.09 -19.33
C ASN A 153 19.89 1.76 -17.91
N LEU A 154 20.31 0.50 -17.69
CA LEU A 154 20.86 0.08 -16.41
C LEU A 154 22.20 0.78 -16.11
N PRO A 155 22.44 1.22 -14.87
CA PRO A 155 23.71 1.84 -14.50
C PRO A 155 24.87 0.82 -14.62
N PRO A 156 26.09 1.27 -14.93
CA PRO A 156 27.26 0.40 -14.99
C PRO A 156 27.47 -0.32 -13.65
N GLY A 157 27.52 -1.66 -13.69
CA GLY A 157 27.69 -2.48 -12.49
C GLY A 157 26.39 -2.96 -11.83
N ALA A 158 25.22 -2.74 -12.44
CA ALA A 158 23.98 -3.40 -12.02
C ALA A 158 24.03 -4.90 -12.32
N ASP A 159 24.13 -5.70 -11.26
CA ASP A 159 24.13 -7.16 -11.32
C ASP A 159 22.73 -7.76 -11.08
N ASP A 160 22.56 -9.03 -11.42
CA ASP A 160 21.29 -9.77 -11.25
C ASP A 160 20.78 -9.68 -9.80
N TYR A 161 21.69 -9.76 -8.82
CA TYR A 161 21.34 -9.70 -7.41
C TYR A 161 20.75 -8.34 -7.01
N SER A 162 21.37 -7.23 -7.41
CA SER A 162 20.85 -5.89 -7.11
C SER A 162 19.53 -5.61 -7.84
N LEU A 163 19.36 -6.11 -9.07
CA LEU A 163 18.11 -5.99 -9.81
C LEU A 163 16.98 -6.78 -9.15
N LYS A 164 17.24 -8.04 -8.75
CA LYS A 164 16.28 -8.83 -7.98
C LYS A 164 15.85 -8.10 -6.72
N LEU A 165 16.80 -7.66 -5.89
CA LEU A 165 16.49 -6.95 -4.65
C LEU A 165 15.70 -5.64 -4.90
N PHE A 166 16.02 -4.93 -5.99
CA PHE A 166 15.32 -3.70 -6.35
C PHE A 166 13.86 -3.95 -6.75
N PHE A 167 13.59 -4.93 -7.61
CA PHE A 167 12.23 -5.22 -8.08
C PHE A 167 11.41 -6.08 -7.11
N GLU A 168 12.06 -6.82 -6.21
CA GLU A 168 11.38 -7.49 -5.09
C GLU A 168 10.98 -6.50 -3.99
N ASN A 169 11.60 -5.32 -3.95
CA ASN A 169 11.22 -4.26 -3.03
C ASN A 169 9.83 -3.70 -3.40
N PRO A 170 8.87 -3.64 -2.47
CA PRO A 170 7.52 -3.10 -2.71
C PRO A 170 7.48 -1.63 -3.15
N TYR A 171 8.58 -0.88 -3.00
CA TYR A 171 8.66 0.50 -3.47
C TYR A 171 9.07 0.64 -4.95
N ASN A 172 9.72 -0.37 -5.54
CA ASN A 172 10.14 -0.33 -6.96
C ASN A 172 9.61 -1.52 -7.79
N GLY A 173 8.85 -2.41 -7.14
CA GLY A 173 8.15 -3.53 -7.71
C GLY A 173 7.23 -4.10 -6.63
N GLY A 174 7.35 -5.38 -6.30
CA GLY A 174 6.54 -5.96 -5.22
C GLY A 174 6.28 -7.46 -5.32
N GLY A 175 6.85 -8.13 -6.33
CA GLY A 175 6.77 -9.58 -6.49
C GLY A 175 8.15 -10.22 -6.51
N ARG A 176 8.23 -11.49 -6.13
CA ARG A 176 9.46 -12.29 -6.23
C ARG A 176 9.93 -12.32 -7.68
N VAL A 177 11.20 -11.97 -7.92
CA VAL A 177 11.76 -11.99 -9.27
C VAL A 177 12.19 -13.41 -9.59
N ALA A 178 11.50 -14.03 -10.54
CA ALA A 178 11.76 -15.42 -10.91
C ALA A 178 13.08 -15.57 -11.68
N ASN A 179 13.37 -14.66 -12.60
CA ASN A 179 14.58 -14.68 -13.42
C ASN A 179 14.97 -13.27 -13.87
N VAL A 180 16.27 -13.07 -14.15
CA VAL A 180 16.79 -11.88 -14.82
C VAL A 180 17.63 -12.35 -16.00
N GLU A 181 17.25 -11.92 -17.20
CA GLU A 181 17.93 -12.26 -18.44
C GLU A 181 18.52 -10.99 -19.06
N TYR A 182 19.81 -11.06 -19.39
CA TYR A 182 20.51 -9.97 -20.06
C TYR A 182 20.46 -10.21 -21.57
N PHE A 183 19.90 -9.26 -22.29
CA PHE A 183 19.95 -9.26 -23.74
C PHE A 183 21.19 -8.47 -24.18
N PRO A 184 22.05 -9.04 -25.05
CA PRO A 184 23.09 -8.26 -25.69
C PRO A 184 22.43 -7.17 -26.56
N GLU A 185 23.01 -5.97 -26.54
CA GLU A 185 22.65 -4.89 -27.49
C GLU A 185 23.06 -5.23 -28.92
#